data_AF-A0A349E2S5-F1
#
_entry.id   AF-A0A349E2S5-F1
#
_cell.length_a   1.000
_cell.length_b   1.000
_cell.length_c   1.000
_cell.angle_alpha   90.00
_cell.angle_beta   90.00
_cell.angle_gamma   90.00
#
_symmetry.space_group_name_H-M   'P 1'
#
loop_
_entity.id
_entity.type
_entity.pdbx_description
1 polymer ?
#
loop_
_entity_poly.entity_id
_entity_poly.type
_entity_poly.pdbx_seq_one_letter_code
_entity_poly.pdbx_strand_id
1 'polypeptide(L)'
;MATIINLSTQEIVYLHFQHTFGRSPEKTTRFPTKSTDLSTNHAVIYWREKHWYLKDQSRNGTLVNRDFLHKGTRKLKKGDIIKFGNDPATVWQVRELAAPQSYLKPLNIKTEILLLDSYKALPNGEHSEITLFYTT
;
A
#
# COMPACT_ATOMS: atom_id res chain seq x y z
N MET A 1 -8.49 2.85 6.83
CA MET A 1 -7.81 2.33 5.62
C MET A 1 -6.60 1.49 5.99
N ALA A 2 -6.23 0.48 5.19
CA ALA A 2 -5.05 -0.34 5.44
C ALA A 2 -3.73 0.41 5.12
N THR A 3 -2.70 0.09 5.89
CA THR A 3 -1.38 0.73 5.77
C THR A 3 -0.25 -0.28 5.96
N ILE A 4 0.83 -0.04 5.24
CA ILE A 4 2.12 -0.70 5.45
C ILE A 4 3.19 0.37 5.74
N ILE A 5 4.21 0.02 6.49
CA ILE A 5 5.38 0.88 6.71
C ILE A 5 6.64 0.22 6.15
N ASN A 6 7.49 0.99 5.50
CA ASN A 6 8.84 0.56 5.16
C ASN A 6 9.71 0.57 6.42
N LEU A 7 10.31 -0.57 6.78
CA LEU A 7 11.10 -0.65 8.02
C LEU A 7 12.44 0.10 7.93
N SER A 8 12.96 0.34 6.74
CA SER A 8 14.21 1.09 6.54
C SER A 8 13.98 2.59 6.45
N THR A 9 12.98 3.05 5.69
CA THR A 9 12.76 4.49 5.42
C THR A 9 11.71 5.12 6.33
N GLN A 10 10.98 4.31 7.10
CA GLN A 10 9.79 4.73 7.87
C GLN A 10 8.67 5.33 7.01
N GLU A 11 8.73 5.15 5.68
CA GLU A 11 7.66 5.57 4.77
C GLU A 11 6.38 4.77 5.05
N ILE A 12 5.27 5.49 5.26
CA ILE A 12 3.94 4.89 5.38
C ILE A 12 3.25 4.95 4.01
N VAL A 13 2.77 3.79 3.57
CA VAL A 13 1.98 3.64 2.34
C VAL A 13 0.57 3.23 2.71
N TYR A 14 -0.41 3.98 2.19
CA TYR A 14 -1.83 3.64 2.28
C TYR A 14 -2.18 2.73 1.11
N LEU A 15 -2.72 1.54 1.43
CA LEU A 15 -2.99 0.53 0.43
C LEU A 15 -4.26 0.86 -0.35
N HIS A 16 -4.12 1.01 -1.66
CA HIS A 16 -5.25 1.09 -2.58
C HIS A 16 -6.01 -0.24 -2.61
N PHE A 17 -7.26 -0.24 -3.09
CA PHE A 17 -8.05 -1.47 -3.25
C PHE A 17 -7.25 -2.58 -3.96
N GLN A 18 -6.47 -2.19 -4.97
CA GLN A 18 -5.43 -2.99 -5.58
C GLN A 18 -4.12 -2.17 -5.61
N HIS A 19 -3.18 -2.52 -4.74
CA HIS A 19 -1.91 -1.85 -4.58
C HIS A 19 -0.79 -2.67 -5.23
N THR A 20 -0.11 -2.08 -6.21
CA THR A 20 0.86 -2.83 -7.03
C THR A 20 2.30 -2.47 -6.71
N PHE A 21 3.16 -3.48 -6.73
CA PHE A 21 4.59 -3.37 -6.46
C PHE A 21 5.40 -3.80 -7.69
N GLY A 22 6.45 -3.06 -8.02
CA GLY A 22 7.35 -3.44 -9.11
C GLY A 22 8.19 -2.27 -9.63
N ARG A 23 9.04 -2.54 -10.62
CA ARG A 23 9.95 -1.51 -11.20
C ARG A 23 9.30 -0.59 -12.24
N SER A 24 8.13 -0.96 -12.78
CA SER A 24 7.43 -0.11 -13.77
C SER A 24 7.04 1.24 -13.14
N PRO A 25 7.12 2.36 -13.88
CA PRO A 25 6.63 3.67 -13.43
C PRO A 25 5.14 3.70 -13.07
N GLU A 26 4.34 2.78 -13.61
CA GLU A 26 2.90 2.70 -13.37
C GLU A 26 2.53 2.04 -12.03
N LYS A 27 3.51 1.55 -11.26
CA LYS A 27 3.25 0.86 -10.00
C LYS A 27 2.96 1.83 -8.87
N THR A 28 1.98 1.49 -8.05
CA THR A 28 1.59 2.28 -6.89
C THR A 28 2.77 2.45 -5.93
N THR A 29 3.51 1.37 -5.67
CA THR A 29 4.83 1.42 -5.02
C THR A 29 5.88 0.95 -6.00
N ARG A 30 6.73 1.88 -6.42
CA ARG A 30 7.78 1.64 -7.39
C ARG A 30 9.09 1.27 -6.70
N PHE A 31 9.68 0.16 -7.14
CA PHE A 31 11.05 -0.20 -6.76
C PHE A 31 12.09 0.49 -7.65
N PRO A 32 13.32 0.72 -7.15
CA PRO A 32 14.42 1.23 -7.97
C PRO A 32 14.64 0.37 -9.22
N THR A 33 14.87 1.01 -10.37
CA THR A 33 15.08 0.30 -11.65
C THR A 33 16.31 -0.60 -11.64
N LYS A 34 17.32 -0.21 -10.86
CA LYS A 34 18.58 -0.95 -10.64
C LYS A 34 18.44 -2.26 -9.87
N SER A 35 17.32 -2.50 -9.19
CA SER A 35 17.07 -3.72 -8.40
C SER A 35 16.70 -4.89 -9.31
N THR A 36 17.69 -5.55 -9.91
CA THR A 36 17.52 -6.60 -10.94
C THR A 36 16.84 -7.87 -10.42
N ASP A 37 16.90 -8.11 -9.11
CA ASP A 37 16.24 -9.17 -8.37
C ASP A 37 14.72 -8.94 -8.20
N LEU A 38 14.26 -7.71 -8.45
CA LEU A 38 12.84 -7.34 -8.40
C LEU A 38 12.22 -7.33 -9.80
N SER A 39 11.00 -7.86 -9.92
CA SER A 39 10.30 -7.89 -11.21
C SER A 39 9.60 -6.56 -11.53
N THR A 40 9.37 -6.29 -12.81
CA THR A 40 8.63 -5.11 -13.28
C THR A 40 7.19 -5.09 -12.77
N ASN A 41 6.57 -6.27 -12.75
CA ASN A 41 5.31 -6.59 -12.07
C ASN A 41 5.67 -7.62 -10.98
N HIS A 42 5.90 -7.18 -9.75
CA HIS A 42 6.42 -8.05 -8.69
C HIS A 42 5.29 -8.70 -7.91
N ALA A 43 4.44 -7.90 -7.30
CA ALA A 43 3.36 -8.38 -6.46
C ALA A 43 2.22 -7.38 -6.44
N VAL A 44 1.09 -7.85 -5.93
CA VAL A 44 -0.09 -7.03 -5.68
C VAL A 44 -0.66 -7.35 -4.31
N ILE A 45 -0.92 -6.31 -3.52
CA ILE A 45 -1.74 -6.41 -2.33
C ILE A 45 -3.15 -5.93 -2.72
N TYR A 46 -4.17 -6.75 -2.50
CA TYR A 46 -5.53 -6.44 -2.92
C TYR A 46 -6.56 -6.84 -1.88
N TRP A 47 -7.68 -6.13 -1.88
CA TRP A 47 -8.83 -6.42 -1.05
C TRP A 47 -9.80 -7.36 -1.76
N ARG A 48 -10.22 -8.43 -1.07
CA ARG A 48 -11.25 -9.37 -1.55
C ARG A 48 -11.96 -9.98 -0.35
N GLU A 49 -13.29 -10.14 -0.45
CA GLU A 49 -14.08 -10.87 0.56
C GLU A 49 -13.76 -10.44 2.00
N LYS A 50 -13.73 -9.12 2.24
CA LYS A 50 -13.44 -8.49 3.54
C LYS A 50 -12.02 -8.73 4.09
N HIS A 51 -11.07 -9.11 3.25
CA HIS A 51 -9.70 -9.37 3.66
C HIS A 51 -8.67 -8.86 2.66
N TRP A 52 -7.48 -8.56 3.15
CA TRP A 52 -6.32 -8.22 2.33
C TRP A 52 -5.51 -9.46 1.99
N TYR A 53 -5.08 -9.56 0.74
CA TYR A 53 -4.26 -10.64 0.22
C TYR A 53 -3.04 -10.06 -0.50
N LEU A 54 -1.90 -10.71 -0.35
CA LEU A 54 -0.71 -10.52 -1.15
C LEU A 54 -0.64 -11.65 -2.19
N LYS A 55 -0.52 -11.30 -3.47
CA LYS A 55 -0.21 -12.24 -4.54
C LYS A 55 1.16 -11.92 -5.13
N ASP A 56 2.06 -12.91 -5.07
CA ASP A 56 3.35 -12.84 -5.76
C ASP A 56 3.17 -13.17 -7.24
N GLN A 57 3.77 -12.35 -8.10
CA GLN A 57 3.81 -12.54 -9.56
C GLN A 57 5.25 -12.47 -10.07
N SER A 58 6.24 -12.39 -9.17
CA SER A 58 7.62 -12.10 -9.49
C SER A 58 8.35 -13.33 -10.02
N ARG A 59 9.54 -13.12 -10.58
CA ARG A 59 10.44 -14.21 -10.99
C ARG A 59 11.10 -14.93 -9.80
N ASN A 60 11.33 -14.23 -8.70
CA ASN A 60 12.16 -14.70 -7.59
C ASN A 60 11.37 -14.96 -6.29
N GLY A 61 10.05 -14.75 -6.30
CA GLY A 61 9.21 -14.86 -5.11
C GLY A 61 9.29 -13.66 -4.17
N THR A 62 8.44 -13.71 -3.16
CA THR A 62 8.32 -12.74 -2.06
C THR A 62 8.42 -13.49 -0.73
N LEU A 63 9.14 -12.95 0.25
CA LEU A 63 9.18 -13.53 1.59
C LEU A 63 8.13 -12.85 2.48
N VAL A 64 7.32 -13.63 3.19
CA VAL A 64 6.38 -13.11 4.19
C VAL A 64 6.70 -13.74 5.54
N ASN A 65 7.15 -12.92 6.48
CA ASN A 65 7.79 -13.27 7.73
C ASN A 65 9.04 -14.12 7.47
N ARG A 66 8.89 -15.45 7.40
CA ARG A 66 9.94 -16.42 7.08
C ARG A 66 9.52 -17.43 6.03
N ASP A 67 8.31 -17.30 5.50
CA ASP A 67 7.76 -18.23 4.52
C ASP A 67 7.91 -17.65 3.12
N PHE A 68 8.46 -18.47 2.24
CA PHE A 68 8.67 -18.10 0.85
C PHE A 68 7.39 -18.28 0.04
N LEU A 69 6.92 -17.20 -0.59
CA LEU A 69 5.73 -17.16 -1.44
C LEU A 69 6.17 -16.93 -2.89
N HIS A 70 6.07 -17.96 -3.73
CA HIS A 70 6.39 -17.88 -5.15
C HIS A 70 5.18 -18.19 -6.00
N LYS A 71 4.76 -17.24 -6.85
CA LYS A 71 3.54 -17.32 -7.69
C LYS A 71 2.26 -17.65 -6.92
N GLY A 72 2.28 -17.49 -5.60
CA GLY A 72 1.19 -17.84 -4.70
C GLY A 72 0.44 -16.63 -4.19
N THR A 73 -0.62 -16.90 -3.44
CA THR A 73 -1.42 -15.89 -2.74
C THR A 73 -1.44 -16.20 -1.25
N ARG A 74 -1.29 -15.18 -0.41
CA ARG A 74 -1.37 -15.28 1.05
C ARG A 74 -2.30 -14.20 1.60
N LYS A 75 -3.18 -14.57 2.52
CA LYS A 75 -3.96 -13.61 3.32
C LYS A 75 -3.03 -12.90 4.30
N LEU A 76 -3.10 -11.57 4.33
CA LEU A 76 -2.27 -10.75 5.22
C LEU A 76 -2.88 -10.67 6.63
N LYS A 77 -1.99 -10.54 7.61
CA LYS A 77 -2.31 -10.25 9.01
C LYS A 77 -1.56 -9.00 9.47
N LYS A 78 -2.15 -8.29 10.44
CA LYS A 78 -1.48 -7.16 11.09
C LYS A 78 -0.18 -7.66 11.73
N GLY A 79 0.91 -6.92 11.50
CA GLY A 79 2.25 -7.28 11.95
C GLY A 79 3.07 -8.11 10.96
N ASP A 80 2.47 -8.65 9.89
CA ASP A 80 3.22 -9.40 8.87
C ASP A 80 4.35 -8.55 8.28
N ILE A 81 5.52 -9.16 8.13
CA ILE A 81 6.69 -8.56 7.49
C ILE A 81 6.79 -9.10 6.07
N ILE A 82 6.76 -8.22 5.07
CA ILE A 82 6.85 -8.57 3.65
C ILE A 82 8.20 -8.06 3.14
N LYS A 83 9.03 -8.96 2.61
CA LYS A 83 10.31 -8.62 2.00
C LYS A 83 10.29 -9.00 0.52
N PHE A 84 10.56 -8.03 -0.34
CA PHE A 84 10.71 -8.24 -1.78
C PHE A 84 12.19 -8.26 -2.15
N GLY A 85 12.67 -9.30 -2.82
CA GLY A 85 14.10 -9.40 -3.18
C GLY A 85 15.03 -9.38 -1.95
N ASN A 86 16.27 -8.94 -2.15
CA ASN A 86 17.33 -9.07 -1.14
C ASN A 86 17.61 -7.79 -0.35
N ASP A 87 17.29 -6.62 -0.92
CA ASP A 87 17.56 -5.31 -0.31
C ASP A 87 16.80 -5.13 1.03
N PRO A 88 17.45 -4.70 2.12
CA PRO A 88 16.75 -4.32 3.34
C PRO A 88 15.74 -3.17 3.17
N ALA A 89 15.95 -2.30 2.18
CA ALA A 89 15.06 -1.17 1.90
C ALA A 89 13.72 -1.58 1.29
N THR A 90 13.52 -2.87 0.96
CA THR A 90 12.27 -3.41 0.43
C THR A 90 11.54 -4.29 1.44
N VAL A 91 11.82 -4.09 2.73
CA VAL A 91 11.12 -4.73 3.85
C VAL A 91 10.01 -3.82 4.36
N TRP A 92 8.79 -4.35 4.35
CA TRP A 92 7.58 -3.65 4.76
C TRP A 92 6.91 -4.40 5.91
N GLN A 93 6.29 -3.68 6.84
CA GLN A 93 5.43 -4.27 7.87
C GLN A 93 3.99 -3.82 7.69
N VAL A 94 3.05 -4.76 7.77
CA VAL A 94 1.62 -4.49 7.77
C VAL A 94 1.23 -3.85 9.10
N ARG A 95 0.80 -2.58 9.07
CA ARG A 95 0.39 -1.84 10.27
C ARG A 95 -1.10 -1.92 10.53
N GLU A 96 -1.93 -1.60 9.55
CA GLU A 96 -3.38 -1.68 9.67
C GLU A 96 -3.99 -2.41 8.48
N LEU A 97 -5.11 -3.10 8.72
CA LEU A 97 -5.84 -3.88 7.71
C LEU A 97 -7.33 -3.51 7.64
N ALA A 98 -7.67 -2.26 7.93
CA ALA A 98 -9.02 -1.75 7.69
C ALA A 98 -9.38 -1.82 6.19
N ALA A 99 -10.67 -1.82 5.87
CA ALA A 99 -11.13 -1.83 4.47
C ALA A 99 -10.55 -0.64 3.66
N PRO A 100 -10.43 -0.79 2.33
CA PRO A 100 -10.09 0.33 1.45
C PRO A 100 -11.09 1.48 1.63
N GLN A 101 -10.60 2.71 1.63
CA GLN A 101 -11.42 3.92 1.70
C GLN A 101 -10.80 4.98 0.81
N SER A 102 -11.64 5.82 0.20
CA SER A 102 -11.20 6.98 -0.57
C SER A 102 -10.61 8.04 0.36
N TYR A 103 -9.61 8.78 -0.11
CA TYR A 103 -8.90 9.77 0.69
C TYR A 103 -8.30 10.87 -0.18
N LEU A 104 -8.08 12.03 0.43
CA LEU A 104 -7.24 13.09 -0.13
C LEU A 104 -5.83 12.96 0.41
N LYS A 105 -4.85 13.04 -0.49
CA LYS A 105 -3.43 13.07 -0.14
C LYS A 105 -2.89 14.49 -0.37
N PRO A 106 -2.24 15.10 0.64
CA PRO A 106 -1.56 16.36 0.42
C PRO A 106 -0.41 16.20 -0.59
N LEU A 107 -0.33 17.12 -1.56
CA LEU A 107 0.73 17.10 -2.59
C LEU A 107 2.03 17.77 -2.12
N ASN A 108 1.90 18.85 -1.33
CA ASN A 108 3.01 19.73 -1.00
C ASN A 108 3.45 19.68 0.47
N ILE A 109 2.75 18.92 1.33
CA ILE A 109 3.04 18.83 2.77
C ILE A 109 3.04 17.36 3.19
N LYS A 110 4.00 16.97 4.02
CA LYS A 110 4.03 15.65 4.68
C LYS A 110 3.07 15.64 5.87
N THR A 111 1.77 15.72 5.59
CA THR A 111 0.70 15.55 6.58
C THR A 111 0.00 14.21 6.34
N GLU A 112 -0.76 13.76 7.33
CA GLU A 112 -1.65 12.61 7.19
C GLU A 112 -2.67 12.81 6.07
N ILE A 113 -3.16 11.69 5.52
CA ILE A 113 -4.24 11.72 4.54
C ILE A 113 -5.54 12.15 5.22
N LEU A 114 -6.44 12.77 4.45
CA LEU A 114 -7.80 13.01 4.89
C LEU A 114 -8.73 11.94 4.30
N LEU A 115 -9.25 11.06 5.15
CA LEU A 115 -10.23 10.06 4.73
C LEU A 115 -11.52 10.77 4.27
N LEU A 116 -12.07 10.30 3.15
CA LEU A 116 -13.34 10.79 2.62
C LEU A 116 -14.48 9.93 3.16
N ASP A 117 -15.44 10.61 3.76
CA ASP A 117 -16.75 10.08 4.11
C ASP A 117 -17.78 10.69 3.14
N SER A 118 -19.08 10.43 3.33
CA SER A 118 -20.13 10.95 2.44
C SER A 118 -20.12 12.47 2.27
N TYR A 119 -19.58 13.18 3.27
CA TYR A 119 -19.46 14.63 3.31
C TYR A 119 -18.13 15.06 3.95
N LYS A 120 -17.40 15.99 3.31
CA LYS A 120 -16.26 16.71 3.90
C LYS A 120 -16.29 18.19 3.53
N ALA A 121 -16.12 19.05 4.52
CA ALA A 121 -15.92 20.48 4.38
C ALA A 121 -14.46 20.84 4.71
N LEU A 122 -13.84 21.66 3.87
CA LEU A 122 -12.45 22.11 4.00
C LEU A 122 -12.39 23.64 4.12
N PRO A 123 -11.53 24.19 4.99
CA PRO A 123 -10.68 23.47 5.94
C PRO A 123 -11.47 22.84 7.10
N ASN A 124 -12.65 23.36 7.41
CA ASN A 124 -13.55 22.86 8.46
C ASN A 124 -15.02 23.15 8.12
N GLY A 125 -15.94 22.69 8.97
CA GLY A 125 -17.39 22.84 8.76
C GLY A 125 -17.98 24.21 9.09
N GLU A 126 -17.26 25.07 9.82
CA GLU A 126 -17.76 26.39 10.23
C GLU A 126 -17.46 27.46 9.16
N HIS A 127 -16.27 27.40 8.57
CA HIS A 127 -15.79 28.32 7.54
C HIS A 127 -15.31 27.54 6.32
N SER A 128 -16.21 26.77 5.71
CA SER A 128 -15.86 25.95 4.54
C SER A 128 -15.61 26.80 3.31
N GLU A 129 -14.45 26.59 2.69
CA GLU A 129 -14.11 27.09 1.36
C GLU A 129 -14.50 26.09 0.26
N ILE A 130 -14.34 24.79 0.54
CA ILE A 130 -14.64 23.71 -0.42
C ILE A 130 -15.43 22.62 0.30
N THR A 131 -16.50 22.14 -0.32
CA THR A 131 -17.26 20.98 0.14
C THR A 131 -17.18 19.85 -0.87
N LEU A 132 -16.96 18.63 -0.37
CA LEU A 132 -16.86 17.41 -1.14
C LEU A 132 -18.00 16.47 -0.73
N PHE A 133 -18.73 16.00 -1.73
CA PHE A 133 -19.73 14.95 -1.58
C PHE A 133 -19.21 13.70 -2.28
N TYR A 134 -19.19 12.59 -1.57
CA TYR A 134 -18.76 11.29 -2.09
C TYR A 134 -19.89 10.28 -1.95
N THR A 135 -20.30 9.67 -3.06
CA THR A 135 -21.28 8.59 -3.07
C THR A 135 -20.57 7.31 -3.52
N THR A 136 -20.79 6.21 -2.80
CA THR A 136 -20.24 4.87 -3.10
C THR A 136 -21.22 4.04 -3.90
#